data_AF-A0A344WC66-F1
#
_entry.id   AF-A0A344WC66-F1
#
_cell.length_a   1.000
_cell.length_b   1.000
_cell.length_c   1.000
_cell.angle_alpha   90.00
_cell.angle_beta   90.00
_cell.angle_gamma   90.00
#
_symmetry.space_group_name_H-M   'P 1'
#
loop_
_entity.id
_entity.type
_entity.pdbx_description
1 polymer ?
#
loop_
_entity_poly.entity_id
_entity_poly.type
_entity_poly.pdbx_seq_one_letter_code
_entity_poly.pdbx_strand_id
1 'polypeptide(L)'
;MEQYIPLIVSALGGTVLGPIVARLLGGSGMMGVAGGILGGIGAHYGAEAAGVGLLFGSSPMMIHLQNFLEGGVGGAILGLLAGAVLKKR
;
A
#
# COMPACT_ATOMS: atom_id res chain seq x y z
N MET A 1 -7.86 -16.59 10.56
CA MET A 1 -6.92 -15.47 10.74
C MET A 1 -5.83 -15.45 9.68
N GLU A 2 -5.32 -16.61 9.24
CA GLU A 2 -4.27 -16.71 8.21
C GLU A 2 -4.59 -15.98 6.90
N GLN A 3 -5.84 -16.02 6.44
CA GLN A 3 -6.28 -15.30 5.23
C GLN A 3 -6.16 -13.76 5.32
N TYR A 4 -6.17 -13.20 6.53
CA TYR A 4 -6.07 -11.75 6.72
C TYR A 4 -4.64 -11.27 6.90
N ILE A 5 -3.66 -12.17 7.13
CA ILE A 5 -2.26 -11.77 7.32
C ILE A 5 -1.72 -11.02 6.10
N PRO A 6 -1.93 -11.46 4.84
CA PRO A 6 -1.50 -10.72 3.65
C PRO A 6 -2.05 -9.29 3.59
N LEU A 7 -3.34 -9.13 3.92
CA LEU A 7 -4.01 -7.83 3.94
C LEU A 7 -3.50 -6.93 5.05
N ILE A 8 -3.28 -7.48 6.25
CA ILE A 8 -2.75 -6.73 7.40
C ILE A 8 -1.32 -6.28 7.08
N VAL A 9 -0.49 -7.16 6.53
CA VAL A 9 0.90 -6.83 6.16
C VAL A 9 0.93 -5.78 5.05
N SER A 10 0.02 -5.86 4.08
CA SER A 10 -0.13 -4.81 3.05
C SER A 10 -0.60 -3.48 3.63
N ALA A 11 -1.59 -3.51 4.54
CA ALA A 11 -2.04 -2.32 5.23
C ALA A 11 -0.93 -1.70 6.10
N LEU A 12 -0.09 -2.51 6.74
CA LEU A 12 1.09 -2.06 7.47
C LEU A 12 2.11 -1.41 6.53
N GLY A 13 2.38 -2.02 5.37
CA GLY A 13 3.21 -1.43 4.32
C GLY A 13 2.72 -0.05 3.91
N GLY A 14 1.41 0.06 3.63
CA GLY A 14 0.76 1.32 3.30
C GLY A 14 0.79 2.34 4.45
N THR A 15 0.60 1.91 5.69
CA THR A 15 0.63 2.78 6.88
C THR A 15 2.01 3.34 7.14
N VAL A 16 3.06 2.55 6.94
CA VAL A 16 4.45 2.94 7.17
C VAL A 16 4.98 3.79 6.03
N LEU A 17 4.79 3.34 4.78
CA LEU A 17 5.34 4.01 3.60
C LEU A 17 4.47 5.17 3.10
N GLY A 18 3.15 5.10 3.29
CA GLY A 18 2.20 6.12 2.85
C GLY A 18 2.51 7.54 3.37
N PRO A 19 2.73 7.76 4.68
CA PRO A 19 3.09 9.06 5.22
C PRO A 19 4.44 9.57 4.75
N ILE A 20 5.41 8.67 4.54
CA ILE A 20 6.74 9.00 4.02
C ILE A 20 6.59 9.54 2.60
N VAL A 21 5.89 8.80 1.74
CA VAL A 21 5.68 9.19 0.34
C VAL A 21 4.79 10.44 0.23
N ALA A 22 3.73 10.55 1.04
CA ALA A 22 2.88 11.74 1.08
C ALA A 22 3.68 12.99 1.47
N ARG A 23 4.60 12.90 2.44
CA ARG A 23 5.48 14.02 2.80
C ARG A 23 6.47 14.36 1.69
N LEU A 24 7.10 13.37 1.06
CA LEU A 24 8.03 13.58 -0.06
C LEU A 24 7.37 14.34 -1.22
N LEU A 25 6.04 14.22 -1.36
CA LEU A 25 5.29 14.75 -2.48
C LEU A 25 4.40 15.95 -2.10
N GLY A 26 4.67 16.55 -0.92
CA GLY A 26 4.07 17.81 -0.47
C GLY A 26 2.63 17.69 0.05
N GLY A 27 2.20 16.50 0.44
CA GLY A 27 0.91 16.21 1.09
C GLY A 27 0.99 16.19 2.61
N SER A 28 -0.17 16.05 3.26
CA SER A 28 -0.27 15.96 4.72
C SER A 28 -0.09 14.52 5.22
N GLY A 29 0.52 14.36 6.40
CA GLY A 29 0.81 13.03 6.98
C GLY A 29 -0.45 12.20 7.24
N MET A 30 -1.56 12.82 7.65
CA MET A 30 -2.82 12.13 7.94
C MET A 30 -3.46 11.54 6.67
N MET A 31 -3.47 12.28 5.57
CA MET A 31 -3.94 11.76 4.27
C MET A 31 -3.01 10.68 3.73
N GLY A 32 -1.72 10.77 4.03
CA GLY A 32 -0.75 9.71 3.74
C GLY A 32 -1.01 8.41 4.49
N VAL A 33 -1.44 8.47 5.77
CA VAL A 33 -1.82 7.26 6.53
C VAL A 33 -3.09 6.63 5.97
N ALA A 34 -4.17 7.43 5.82
CA ALA A 34 -5.46 6.91 5.37
C ALA A 34 -5.41 6.40 3.92
N GLY A 35 -4.79 7.17 3.03
CA GLY A 35 -4.54 6.76 1.64
C GLY A 35 -3.55 5.60 1.55
N GLY A 36 -2.59 5.54 2.46
CA GLY A 36 -1.66 4.43 2.65
C GLY A 36 -2.38 3.11 2.94
N ILE A 37 -3.24 3.08 3.95
CA ILE A 37 -4.01 1.89 4.34
C ILE A 37 -4.93 1.43 3.21
N LEU A 38 -5.79 2.34 2.72
CA LEU A 38 -6.77 2.01 1.69
C LEU A 38 -6.08 1.60 0.39
N GLY A 39 -5.00 2.31 0.02
CA GLY A 39 -4.26 2.01 -1.18
C GLY A 39 -3.40 0.77 -1.08
N GLY A 40 -2.90 0.44 0.11
CA GLY A 40 -2.16 -0.79 0.32
C GLY A 40 -3.04 -2.03 0.24
N ILE A 41 -4.24 -1.96 0.81
CA ILE A 41 -5.27 -2.99 0.65
C ILE A 41 -5.69 -3.09 -0.83
N GLY A 42 -5.96 -1.95 -1.46
CA GLY A 42 -6.39 -1.90 -2.86
C GLY A 42 -5.34 -2.47 -3.83
N ALA A 43 -4.05 -2.16 -3.62
CA ALA A 43 -2.98 -2.69 -4.45
C ALA A 43 -2.73 -4.17 -4.25
N HIS A 44 -2.90 -4.70 -3.04
CA HIS A 44 -2.84 -6.14 -2.82
C HIS A 44 -3.89 -6.87 -3.67
N TYR A 45 -5.15 -6.44 -3.61
CA TYR A 45 -6.21 -7.00 -4.46
C TYR A 45 -5.98 -6.75 -5.95
N GLY A 46 -5.42 -5.58 -6.31
CA GLY A 46 -5.06 -5.26 -7.69
C GLY A 46 -3.95 -6.18 -8.23
N ALA A 47 -2.94 -6.47 -7.42
CA ALA A 47 -1.84 -7.37 -7.76
C ALA A 47 -2.32 -8.82 -7.90
N GLU A 48 -3.19 -9.29 -6.99
CA GLU A 48 -3.86 -10.59 -7.12
C GLU A 48 -4.68 -10.66 -8.41
N ALA A 49 -5.52 -9.66 -8.69
CA ALA A 49 -6.36 -9.64 -9.88
C ALA A 49 -5.55 -9.58 -11.19
N ALA A 50 -4.39 -8.92 -11.16
CA ALA A 50 -3.47 -8.86 -12.30
C ALA A 50 -2.60 -10.13 -12.43
N GLY A 51 -2.72 -11.10 -11.52
CA GLY A 51 -1.92 -12.33 -11.53
C GLY A 51 -0.44 -12.10 -11.20
N VAL A 52 -0.11 -10.98 -10.54
CA VAL A 52 1.27 -10.56 -10.23
C VAL A 52 1.73 -11.06 -8.85
N GLY A 53 1.03 -12.04 -8.27
CA GLY A 53 1.42 -12.65 -7.00
C GLY A 53 2.76 -13.40 -7.09
N LEU A 54 3.53 -13.41 -5.99
CA LEU A 54 4.76 -14.20 -5.80
C LEU A 54 5.99 -13.77 -6.63
N LEU A 55 6.13 -12.48 -6.92
CA LEU A 55 7.31 -11.91 -7.61
C LEU A 55 8.62 -12.21 -6.89
N PHE A 56 8.61 -12.24 -5.55
CA PHE A 56 9.79 -12.52 -4.74
C PHE A 56 9.93 -14.01 -4.39
N GLY A 57 9.10 -14.87 -4.98
CA GLY A 57 9.08 -16.30 -4.77
C GLY A 57 8.06 -16.75 -3.72
N SER A 58 8.04 -18.06 -3.46
CA SER A 58 6.98 -18.73 -2.70
C SER A 58 7.30 -19.03 -1.24
N SER A 59 8.43 -18.55 -0.72
CA SER A 59 8.71 -18.71 0.71
C SER A 59 7.80 -17.79 1.54
N PRO A 60 7.36 -18.21 2.74
CA PRO A 60 6.46 -17.41 3.58
C PRO A 60 6.98 -15.99 3.86
N MET A 61 8.29 -15.85 4.08
CA MET A 61 8.91 -14.56 4.33
C MET A 61 8.87 -13.65 3.10
N MET A 62 9.13 -14.19 1.91
CA MET A 62 9.08 -13.41 0.66
C MET A 62 7.66 -12.98 0.33
N ILE A 63 6.67 -13.81 0.63
CA ILE A 63 5.25 -13.48 0.51
C ILE A 63 4.90 -12.28 1.40
N HIS A 64 5.31 -12.29 2.67
CA HIS A 64 5.06 -11.14 3.56
C HIS A 64 5.79 -9.88 3.10
N LEU A 65 7.03 -10.00 2.62
CA LEU A 65 7.78 -8.87 2.10
C LEU A 65 7.11 -8.28 0.86
N GLN A 66 6.64 -9.14 -0.06
CA GLN A 66 5.89 -8.73 -1.23
C GLN A 66 4.61 -8.00 -0.84
N ASN A 67 3.79 -8.60 0.03
CA ASN A 67 2.56 -7.98 0.51
C ASN A 67 2.83 -6.61 1.15
N PHE A 68 3.89 -6.51 1.96
CA PHE A 68 4.28 -5.23 2.57
C PHE A 68 4.67 -4.19 1.52
N LEU A 69 5.45 -4.57 0.51
CA LEU A 69 5.89 -3.67 -0.54
C LEU A 69 4.77 -3.29 -1.51
N GLU A 70 3.92 -4.22 -1.91
CA GLU A 70 2.69 -3.95 -2.68
C GLU A 70 1.78 -2.99 -1.91
N GLY A 71 1.61 -3.26 -0.62
CA GLY A 71 0.88 -2.40 0.29
C GLY A 71 1.46 -0.98 0.38
N GLY A 72 2.77 -0.89 0.50
CA GLY A 72 3.49 0.37 0.57
C GLY A 72 3.43 1.19 -0.72
N VAL A 73 3.71 0.54 -1.86
CA VAL A 73 3.70 1.18 -3.19
C VAL A 73 2.27 1.55 -3.60
N GLY A 74 1.31 0.65 -3.39
CA GLY A 74 -0.11 0.90 -3.61
C GLY A 74 -0.68 2.04 -2.78
N GLY A 75 -0.38 1.99 -1.48
CA GLY A 75 -0.74 3.02 -0.51
C GLY A 75 -0.15 4.38 -0.88
N ALA A 76 1.10 4.40 -1.33
CA ALA A 76 1.77 5.59 -1.80
C ALA A 76 1.10 6.18 -3.06
N ILE A 77 0.83 5.36 -4.08
CA ILE A 77 0.21 5.80 -5.33
C ILE A 77 -1.21 6.34 -5.08
N LEU A 78 -2.03 5.62 -4.31
CA LEU A 78 -3.39 6.09 -4.02
C LEU A 78 -3.42 7.28 -3.06
N GLY A 79 -2.53 7.32 -2.06
CA GLY A 79 -2.35 8.50 -1.21
C GLY A 79 -1.97 9.74 -2.02
N LEU A 80 -1.15 9.57 -3.06
CA LEU A 80 -0.81 10.63 -3.99
C LEU A 80 -1.97 11.11 -4.82
N LEU A 81 -2.67 10.19 -5.48
CA LEU A 81 -3.81 10.51 -6.33
C LEU A 81 -4.91 11.19 -5.52
N ALA A 82 -5.22 10.67 -4.32
CA ALA A 82 -6.17 11.27 -3.40
C ALA A 82 -5.73 12.68 -2.99
N GLY A 83 -4.47 12.87 -2.61
CA GLY A 83 -3.92 14.18 -2.28
C GLY A 83 -3.97 15.18 -3.43
N ALA A 84 -3.65 14.73 -4.66
CA ALA A 84 -3.68 15.56 -5.87
C ALA A 84 -5.10 15.99 -6.26
N VAL A 85 -6.09 15.07 -6.14
CA VAL A 85 -7.50 15.38 -6.39
C VAL A 85 -8.03 16.39 -5.37
N LEU A 86 -7.67 16.25 -4.10
CA LEU A 86 -8.15 17.11 -3.02
C LEU A 86 -7.49 18.50 -3.05
N LYS A 87 -6.21 18.62 -3.43
CA LYS A 87 -5.49 19.90 -3.55
C LYS A 87 -6.04 20.83 -4.64
N LYS A 88 -6.84 20.29 -5.57
CA LYS A 88 -7.45 21.04 -6.67
C LYS A 88 -8.78 21.72 -6.30
N ARG A 89 -9.26 21.54 -5.08
CA ARG A 89 -10.38 22.29 -4.48
C ARG A 89 -9.85 23.26 -3.44
#